data_AF-A0A455UA95-F1
#
_entry.id   AF-A0A455UA95-F1
#
_cell.length_a   1.000
_cell.length_b   1.000
_cell.length_c   1.000
_cell.angle_alpha   90.00
_cell.angle_beta   90.00
_cell.angle_gamma   90.00
#
_symmetry.space_group_name_H-M   'P 1'
#
loop_
_entity.id
_entity.type
_entity.pdbx_description
1 polymer ?
#
loop_
_entity_poly.entity_id
_entity_poly.type
_entity_poly.pdbx_seq_one_letter_code
_entity_poly.pdbx_strand_id
1 'polypeptide(L)'
;MIVTGGIAPNAEGAVFQGAHALVDEAQLPEHRQVVDAVHAEGGHLCMQILHAGRYAYSPELVAPSAIQAPINPFMPRALSSDEVEQQIADYVRCASLAQQAGYDGVEVMGSEGYLINQFICQRTNQRDDEWGGAFENRMRFAVEIVRRAGSGR
;
A
#
# COMPACT_ATOMS: atom_id res chain seq x y z
N MET A 1 16.81 -5.54 13.12
CA MET A 1 15.65 -4.87 12.49
C MET A 1 14.97 -5.88 11.58
N ILE A 2 13.68 -6.10 11.76
CA ILE A 2 12.83 -7.01 10.99
C ILE A 2 11.84 -6.16 10.20
N VAL A 3 11.50 -6.57 8.98
CA VAL A 3 10.36 -6.05 8.23
C VAL A 3 9.34 -7.18 8.10
N THR A 4 8.07 -6.90 8.40
CA THR A 4 7.00 -7.91 8.28
C THR A 4 6.77 -8.33 6.82
N GLY A 5 5.98 -9.38 6.60
CA GLY A 5 5.30 -9.54 5.32
C GLY A 5 4.36 -8.37 5.02
N GLY A 6 3.92 -8.26 3.77
CA GLY A 6 3.05 -7.17 3.32
C GLY A 6 1.67 -7.18 3.99
N ILE A 7 1.27 -6.02 4.50
CA ILE A 7 -0.02 -5.77 5.15
C ILE A 7 -0.76 -4.71 4.35
N ALA A 8 -2.02 -5.00 4.00
CA ALA A 8 -2.80 -4.15 3.13
C ALA A 8 -3.32 -2.88 3.83
N PRO A 9 -3.29 -1.71 3.17
CA PRO A 9 -3.83 -0.46 3.72
C PRO A 9 -5.36 -0.35 3.59
N ASN A 10 -5.97 -1.20 2.77
CA ASN A 10 -7.41 -1.30 2.54
C ASN A 10 -7.77 -2.67 1.93
N ALA A 11 -9.07 -2.93 1.75
CA ALA A 11 -9.56 -4.21 1.23
C ALA A 11 -9.21 -4.45 -0.24
N GLU A 12 -9.20 -3.41 -1.08
CA GLU A 12 -8.87 -3.50 -2.52
C GLU A 12 -7.39 -3.88 -2.75
N GLY A 13 -6.52 -3.48 -1.82
CA GLY A 13 -5.09 -3.72 -1.88
C GLY A 13 -4.62 -5.07 -1.35
N ALA A 14 -5.51 -5.84 -0.72
CA ALA A 14 -5.18 -7.15 -0.19
C ALA A 14 -4.75 -8.11 -1.31
N VAL A 15 -3.69 -8.91 -1.05
CA VAL A 15 -3.16 -9.87 -2.05
C VAL A 15 -4.23 -10.90 -2.45
N PHE A 16 -5.07 -11.30 -1.51
CA PHE A 16 -6.27 -12.11 -1.71
C PHE A 16 -7.31 -11.75 -0.64
N GLN A 17 -8.58 -12.13 -0.84
CA GLN A 17 -9.63 -11.86 0.15
C GLN A 17 -9.30 -12.49 1.51
N GLY A 18 -9.28 -11.66 2.56
CA GLY A 18 -8.94 -12.09 3.92
C GLY A 18 -7.44 -12.12 4.23
N ALA A 19 -6.57 -11.65 3.33
CA ALA A 19 -5.17 -11.41 3.66
C ALA A 19 -5.03 -10.32 4.74
N HIS A 20 -3.90 -10.33 5.46
CA HIS A 20 -3.64 -9.36 6.53
C HIS A 20 -3.73 -7.92 6.03
N ALA A 21 -4.46 -7.11 6.77
CA ALA A 21 -4.66 -5.69 6.53
C ALA A 21 -4.64 -4.95 7.85
N LEU A 22 -4.30 -3.66 7.84
CA LEU A 22 -4.41 -2.79 9.01
C LEU A 22 -5.14 -1.52 8.58
N VAL A 23 -6.46 -1.52 8.78
CA VAL A 23 -7.38 -0.52 8.26
C VAL A 23 -8.13 0.22 9.37
N ASP A 24 -8.24 -0.37 10.56
CA ASP A 24 -8.94 0.20 11.73
C ASP A 24 -8.23 -0.10 13.06
N GLU A 25 -8.63 0.63 14.12
CA GLU A 25 -8.05 0.52 15.46
C GLU A 25 -8.40 -0.79 16.19
N ALA A 26 -9.48 -1.47 15.81
CA ALA A 26 -9.87 -2.73 16.45
C ALA A 26 -8.86 -3.86 16.16
N GLN A 27 -8.02 -3.69 15.14
CA GLN A 27 -6.95 -4.60 14.77
C GLN A 27 -5.64 -4.39 15.56
N LEU A 28 -5.47 -3.25 16.25
CA LEU A 28 -4.22 -2.94 16.98
C LEU A 28 -3.82 -4.02 18.02
N PRO A 29 -4.74 -4.63 18.79
CA PRO A 29 -4.37 -5.66 19.77
C PRO A 29 -3.71 -6.89 19.16
N GLU A 30 -4.05 -7.26 17.92
CA GLU A 30 -3.42 -8.39 17.21
C GLU A 30 -1.97 -8.05 16.83
N HIS A 31 -1.75 -6.85 16.29
CA HIS A 31 -0.42 -6.39 15.89
C HIS A 31 0.52 -6.17 17.09
N ARG A 32 0.00 -5.63 18.20
CA ARG A 32 0.76 -5.38 19.43
C ARG A 32 1.38 -6.65 20.00
N GLN A 33 0.71 -7.79 19.91
CA GLN A 33 1.26 -9.07 20.38
C GLN A 33 2.61 -9.41 19.71
N VAL A 34 2.71 -9.15 18.39
CA VAL A 34 3.94 -9.42 17.63
C VAL A 34 5.00 -8.36 17.92
N VAL A 35 4.61 -7.09 17.97
CA VAL A 35 5.51 -5.98 18.31
C VAL A 35 6.13 -6.19 19.70
N ASP A 36 5.29 -6.41 20.72
CA ASP A 36 5.71 -6.62 22.11
C ASP A 36 6.66 -7.82 22.24
N ALA A 37 6.39 -8.91 21.51
CA ALA A 37 7.25 -10.09 21.50
C ALA A 37 8.64 -9.80 20.91
N VAL A 38 8.72 -9.01 19.82
CA VAL A 38 10.01 -8.60 19.24
C VAL A 38 10.76 -7.64 20.16
N HIS A 39 10.06 -6.69 20.77
CA HIS A 39 10.64 -5.72 21.70
C HIS A 39 11.12 -6.37 23.00
N ALA A 40 10.45 -7.42 23.50
CA ALA A 40 10.88 -8.18 24.67
C ALA A 40 12.27 -8.81 24.50
N GLU A 41 12.65 -9.14 23.25
CA GLU A 41 13.97 -9.66 22.88
C GLU A 41 14.96 -8.54 22.48
N GLY A 42 14.60 -7.27 22.70
CA GLY A 42 15.41 -6.11 22.33
C GLY A 42 15.50 -5.84 20.83
N GLY A 43 14.58 -6.38 20.04
CA GLY A 43 14.51 -6.19 18.59
C GLY A 43 13.79 -4.91 18.17
N HIS A 44 13.80 -4.65 16.86
CA HIS A 44 13.02 -3.58 16.21
C HIS A 44 12.25 -4.17 15.03
N LEU A 45 11.01 -3.73 14.84
CA LEU A 45 10.05 -4.24 13.86
C LEU A 45 9.43 -3.09 13.06
N CYS A 46 9.59 -3.13 11.74
CA CYS A 46 8.89 -2.26 10.80
C CYS A 46 7.77 -3.03 10.09
N MET A 47 6.61 -2.40 9.91
CA MET A 47 5.51 -2.98 9.16
C MET A 47 5.63 -2.65 7.67
N GLN A 48 5.59 -3.65 6.79
CA GLN A 48 5.51 -3.41 5.35
C GLN A 48 4.06 -3.12 4.95
N ILE A 49 3.79 -1.92 4.42
CA ILE A 49 2.51 -1.55 3.81
C ILE A 49 2.56 -1.92 2.33
N LEU A 50 1.66 -2.82 1.90
CA LEU A 50 1.63 -3.35 0.54
C LEU A 50 0.21 -3.28 -0.04
N HIS A 51 0.04 -2.60 -1.16
CA HIS A 51 -1.18 -2.66 -1.97
C HIS A 51 -0.90 -3.40 -3.29
N ALA A 52 -1.55 -4.55 -3.50
CA ALA A 52 -1.24 -5.43 -4.62
C ALA A 52 -1.65 -4.87 -6.00
N GLY A 53 -2.59 -3.92 -6.03
CA GLY A 53 -3.04 -3.27 -7.27
C GLY A 53 -3.59 -4.30 -8.24
N ARG A 54 -3.19 -4.27 -9.52
CA ARG A 54 -3.62 -5.28 -10.51
C ARG A 54 -3.17 -6.73 -10.23
N TYR A 55 -2.39 -6.97 -9.17
CA TYR A 55 -2.04 -8.31 -8.72
C TYR A 55 -2.90 -8.82 -7.55
N ALA A 56 -3.79 -7.99 -6.99
CA ALA A 56 -4.77 -8.47 -6.01
C ALA A 56 -5.65 -9.56 -6.64
N TYR A 57 -5.80 -10.70 -5.97
CA TYR A 57 -6.66 -11.79 -6.41
C TYR A 57 -8.10 -11.57 -5.92
N SER A 58 -8.73 -10.56 -6.51
CA SER A 58 -10.09 -10.09 -6.20
C SER A 58 -10.70 -9.48 -7.46
N PRO A 59 -12.00 -9.63 -7.74
CA PRO A 59 -12.65 -8.93 -8.85
C PRO A 59 -12.69 -7.40 -8.66
N GLU A 60 -12.53 -6.91 -7.43
CA GLU A 60 -12.53 -5.48 -7.08
C GLU A 60 -11.15 -4.83 -7.20
N LEU A 61 -10.16 -5.52 -7.80
CA LEU A 61 -8.80 -5.01 -7.89
C LEU A 61 -8.71 -3.70 -8.68
N VAL A 62 -7.88 -2.78 -8.19
CA VAL A 62 -7.68 -1.45 -8.77
C VAL A 62 -6.27 -1.25 -9.31
N ALA A 63 -6.12 -0.36 -10.28
CA ALA A 63 -4.82 -0.02 -10.88
C ALA A 63 -4.83 1.42 -11.45
N PRO A 64 -3.66 1.96 -11.87
CA PRO A 64 -3.60 3.27 -12.52
C PRO A 64 -4.37 3.30 -13.86
N SER A 65 -4.46 2.16 -14.54
CA SER A 65 -5.14 2.00 -15.83
C SER A 65 -5.74 0.60 -15.94
N ALA A 66 -6.80 0.45 -16.74
CA ALA A 66 -7.49 -0.82 -16.96
C ALA A 66 -6.67 -1.76 -17.87
N ILE A 67 -5.53 -2.22 -17.37
CA ILE A 67 -4.57 -3.09 -18.07
C ILE A 67 -4.35 -4.35 -17.26
N GLN A 68 -5.00 -5.43 -17.70
CA GLN A 68 -4.90 -6.75 -17.08
C GLN A 68 -3.44 -7.24 -16.97
N ALA A 69 -3.11 -7.83 -15.83
CA ALA A 69 -1.85 -8.52 -15.63
C ALA A 69 -1.85 -9.89 -16.34
N PRO A 70 -0.74 -10.30 -17.00
CA PRO A 70 -0.69 -11.61 -17.66
C PRO A 70 -0.90 -12.82 -16.73
N ILE A 71 -0.68 -12.63 -15.43
CA ILE A 71 -0.72 -13.66 -14.39
C ILE A 71 -1.99 -13.59 -13.52
N ASN A 72 -2.92 -12.67 -13.82
CA ASN A 72 -4.13 -12.47 -13.01
C ASN A 72 -5.37 -12.58 -13.91
N PRO A 73 -6.37 -13.42 -13.58
CA PRO A 73 -7.57 -13.57 -14.39
C PRO A 73 -8.49 -12.34 -14.38
N PHE A 74 -8.33 -11.42 -13.42
CA PHE A 74 -9.21 -10.27 -13.27
C PHE A 74 -8.67 -9.02 -13.98
N MET A 75 -9.56 -8.28 -14.63
CA MET A 75 -9.27 -6.97 -15.22
C MET A 75 -9.36 -5.90 -14.13
N PRO A 76 -8.30 -5.12 -13.86
CA PRO A 76 -8.38 -4.07 -12.85
C PRO A 76 -9.29 -2.93 -13.31
N ARG A 77 -9.98 -2.33 -12.36
CA ARG A 77 -10.63 -1.04 -12.55
C ARG A 77 -9.58 0.07 -12.51
N ALA A 78 -9.66 1.00 -13.46
CA ALA A 78 -8.82 2.21 -13.42
C ALA A 78 -9.32 3.15 -12.31
N LEU A 79 -8.42 3.59 -11.45
CA LEU A 79 -8.72 4.59 -10.41
C LEU A 79 -9.09 5.95 -11.04
N SER A 80 -10.08 6.65 -10.50
CA SER A 80 -10.24 8.09 -10.73
C SER A 80 -9.19 8.88 -9.94
N SER A 81 -8.98 10.17 -10.26
CA SER A 81 -8.04 11.01 -9.49
C SER A 81 -8.40 11.11 -8.01
N ASP A 82 -9.70 11.20 -7.70
CA ASP A 82 -10.20 11.23 -6.31
C ASP A 82 -9.91 9.90 -5.59
N GLU A 83 -10.03 8.79 -6.31
CA GLU A 83 -9.68 7.48 -5.75
C GLU A 83 -8.18 7.33 -5.56
N VAL A 84 -7.33 7.92 -6.42
CA VAL A 84 -5.87 7.95 -6.18
C VAL A 84 -5.56 8.67 -4.87
N GLU A 85 -6.20 9.81 -4.62
CA GLU A 85 -6.08 10.53 -3.35
C GLU A 85 -6.60 9.70 -2.15
N GLN A 86 -7.70 8.96 -2.33
CA GLN A 86 -8.19 8.04 -1.32
C GLN A 86 -7.19 6.91 -1.02
N GLN A 87 -6.54 6.34 -2.03
CA GLN A 87 -5.48 5.34 -1.82
C GLN A 87 -4.33 5.95 -1.00
N ILE A 88 -3.89 7.17 -1.30
CA ILE A 88 -2.87 7.87 -0.51
C ILE A 88 -3.32 8.02 0.95
N ALA A 89 -4.56 8.44 1.19
CA ALA A 89 -5.12 8.57 2.54
C ALA A 89 -5.14 7.23 3.30
N ASP A 90 -5.42 6.12 2.61
CA ASP A 90 -5.40 4.79 3.21
C ASP A 90 -3.98 4.35 3.62
N TYR A 91 -2.96 4.62 2.79
CA TYR A 91 -1.55 4.39 3.17
C TYR A 91 -1.17 5.21 4.41
N VAL A 92 -1.57 6.48 4.47
CA VAL A 92 -1.29 7.36 5.62
C VAL A 92 -2.01 6.87 6.89
N ARG A 93 -3.28 6.46 6.78
CA ARG A 93 -4.02 5.86 7.89
C ARG A 93 -3.35 4.59 8.38
N CYS A 94 -2.96 3.69 7.47
CA CYS A 94 -2.28 2.44 7.80
C CYS A 94 -0.94 2.70 8.53
N ALA A 95 -0.16 3.69 8.09
CA ALA A 95 1.08 4.09 8.76
C ALA A 95 0.84 4.65 10.17
N SER A 96 -0.21 5.46 10.35
CA SER A 96 -0.63 5.95 11.67
C SER A 96 -1.06 4.81 12.60
N LEU A 97 -1.85 3.86 12.10
CA LEU A 97 -2.24 2.68 12.87
C LEU A 97 -1.03 1.81 13.25
N ALA A 98 -0.07 1.65 12.34
CA ALA A 98 1.17 0.93 12.64
C ALA A 98 1.95 1.59 13.78
N GLN A 99 2.05 2.92 13.77
CA GLN A 99 2.66 3.67 14.88
C GLN A 99 1.88 3.44 16.19
N GLN A 100 0.55 3.48 16.17
CA GLN A 100 -0.29 3.23 17.34
C GLN A 100 -0.19 1.78 17.85
N ALA A 101 0.09 0.83 16.96
CA ALA A 101 0.36 -0.57 17.29
C ALA A 101 1.77 -0.78 17.87
N GLY A 102 2.63 0.25 17.85
CA GLY A 102 3.97 0.21 18.43
C GLY A 102 5.08 -0.22 17.48
N TYR A 103 4.83 -0.35 16.17
CA TYR A 103 5.91 -0.60 15.21
C TYR A 103 6.94 0.54 15.25
N ASP A 104 8.22 0.19 15.10
CA ASP A 104 9.33 1.14 15.07
C ASP A 104 9.35 1.99 13.79
N GLY A 105 8.64 1.55 12.76
CA GLY A 105 8.50 2.25 11.50
C GLY A 105 7.63 1.49 10.51
N VAL A 106 7.54 2.03 9.30
CA VAL A 106 6.87 1.39 8.17
C VAL A 106 7.78 1.37 6.94
N GLU A 107 7.69 0.28 6.19
CA GLU A 107 8.21 0.21 4.83
C GLU A 107 7.04 0.38 3.85
N VAL A 108 7.17 1.30 2.90
CA VAL A 108 6.17 1.49 1.83
C VAL A 108 6.61 0.68 0.62
N MET A 109 5.90 -0.41 0.30
CA MET A 109 6.26 -1.32 -0.78
C MET A 109 6.05 -0.68 -2.17
N GLY A 110 7.17 -0.24 -2.76
CA GLY A 110 7.21 0.47 -4.03
C GLY A 110 7.63 -0.35 -5.27
N SER A 111 7.82 -1.67 -5.14
CA SER A 111 8.45 -2.53 -6.17
C SER A 111 7.56 -3.71 -6.60
N GLU A 112 8.17 -4.77 -7.16
CA GLU A 112 7.56 -6.06 -7.55
C GLU A 112 6.35 -5.99 -8.50
N GLY A 113 6.11 -4.84 -9.12
CA GLY A 113 4.94 -4.63 -9.96
C GLY A 113 3.64 -4.40 -9.20
N TYR A 114 3.69 -4.10 -7.89
CA TYR A 114 2.54 -3.70 -7.06
C TYR A 114 2.13 -2.24 -7.29
N LEU A 115 1.07 -1.76 -6.63
CA LEU A 115 0.33 -0.54 -7.03
C LEU A 115 1.24 0.67 -7.25
N ILE A 116 2.16 0.96 -6.32
CA ILE A 116 3.08 2.10 -6.46
C ILE A 116 3.99 1.93 -7.70
N ASN A 117 4.57 0.75 -7.90
CA ASN A 117 5.35 0.45 -9.09
C ASN A 117 4.49 0.57 -10.37
N GLN A 118 3.21 0.18 -10.29
CA GLN A 118 2.28 0.30 -11.41
C GLN A 118 2.06 1.76 -11.84
N PHE A 119 2.00 2.70 -10.89
CA PHE A 119 1.95 4.14 -11.19
C PHE A 119 3.24 4.64 -11.85
N ILE A 120 4.40 4.19 -11.39
CA ILE A 120 5.72 4.66 -11.89
C ILE A 120 5.99 4.19 -13.33
N CYS A 121 5.67 2.94 -13.65
CA CYS A 121 6.01 2.32 -14.93
C CYS A 121 5.02 2.71 -16.05
N GLN A 122 5.55 3.21 -17.17
CA GLN A 122 4.75 3.50 -18.39
C GLN A 122 3.98 2.28 -18.90
N ARG A 123 4.50 1.06 -18.71
CA ARG A 123 3.83 -0.18 -19.12
C ARG A 123 2.45 -0.36 -18.50
N THR A 124 2.21 0.23 -17.32
CA THR A 124 1.02 -0.02 -16.48
C THR A 124 0.23 1.24 -16.18
N ASN A 125 0.82 2.41 -16.40
CA ASN A 125 0.17 3.70 -16.25
C ASN A 125 0.09 4.41 -17.60
N GLN A 126 -1.11 4.44 -18.17
CA GLN A 126 -1.47 5.11 -19.42
C GLN A 126 -2.40 6.31 -19.17
N ARG A 127 -2.38 6.87 -17.94
CA ARG A 127 -3.21 8.03 -17.61
C ARG A 127 -2.65 9.28 -18.30
N ASP A 128 -3.55 10.21 -18.56
CA ASP A 128 -3.31 11.53 -19.16
C ASP A 128 -3.56 12.68 -18.17
N ASP A 129 -3.76 12.36 -16.88
CA ASP A 129 -3.95 13.31 -15.79
C ASP A 129 -2.65 13.58 -15.00
N GLU A 130 -2.76 14.25 -13.84
CA GLU A 130 -1.63 14.59 -12.98
C GLU A 130 -0.92 13.39 -12.34
N TRP A 131 -1.48 12.18 -12.47
CA TRP A 131 -0.93 10.93 -11.95
C TRP A 131 -0.31 10.06 -13.06
N GLY A 132 -0.33 10.50 -14.32
CA GLY A 132 0.31 9.81 -15.45
C GLY A 132 0.92 10.74 -16.49
N GLY A 133 1.25 10.19 -17.65
CA GLY A 133 1.96 10.92 -18.70
C GLY A 133 3.43 11.12 -18.35
N ALA A 134 3.84 12.32 -17.92
CA ALA A 134 5.23 12.66 -17.59
C ALA A 134 5.77 11.83 -16.40
N PHE A 135 7.10 11.69 -16.28
CA PHE A 135 7.70 10.89 -15.21
C PHE A 135 7.41 11.47 -13.82
N GLU A 136 7.41 12.80 -13.71
CA GLU A 136 7.11 13.56 -12.51
C GLU A 136 5.69 13.25 -12.00
N ASN A 137 4.72 13.17 -12.90
CA ASN A 137 3.34 12.79 -12.58
C ASN A 137 3.24 11.32 -12.16
N ARG A 138 3.93 10.41 -12.86
CA ARG A 138 3.96 8.97 -12.53
C ARG A 138 4.60 8.69 -11.17
N MET A 139 5.59 9.49 -10.76
CA MET A 139 6.20 9.41 -9.42
C MET A 139 5.36 10.05 -8.33
N ARG A 140 4.45 10.97 -8.67
CA ARG A 140 3.67 11.78 -7.72
C ARG A 140 3.00 10.92 -6.65
N PHE A 141 2.37 9.82 -7.05
CA PHE A 141 1.71 8.90 -6.13
C PHE A 141 2.65 8.38 -5.03
N ALA A 142 3.84 7.88 -5.41
CA ALA A 142 4.83 7.37 -4.47
C ALA A 142 5.35 8.46 -3.52
N VAL A 143 5.67 9.64 -4.08
CA VAL A 143 6.20 10.78 -3.34
C VAL A 143 5.18 11.29 -2.33
N GLU A 144 3.92 11.43 -2.73
CA GLU A 144 2.85 11.92 -1.86
C GLU A 144 2.57 10.96 -0.69
N ILE A 145 2.59 9.64 -0.93
CA ILE A 145 2.46 8.64 0.15
C ILE A 145 3.58 8.84 1.20
N VAL A 146 4.84 8.82 0.76
CA VAL A 146 5.99 8.92 1.70
C VAL A 146 6.00 10.27 2.40
N ARG A 147 5.74 11.36 1.67
CA ARG A 147 5.70 12.72 2.22
C ARG A 147 4.63 12.84 3.30
N ARG A 148 3.39 12.41 3.02
CA ARG A 148 2.27 12.57 3.94
C ARG A 148 2.37 11.61 5.12
N ALA A 149 2.82 10.36 4.91
CA ALA A 149 3.05 9.40 5.99
C ALA A 149 4.16 9.85 6.96
N GLY A 150 5.23 10.48 6.44
CA GLY A 150 6.34 10.99 7.26
C GLY A 150 6.10 12.34 7.95
N SER A 151 4.99 13.02 7.66
CA SER A 151 4.69 14.36 8.18
C SER A 151 3.97 14.36 9.54
N GLY A 152 3.60 13.20 10.08
CA GLY A 152 2.91 13.06 11.37
C GLY A 152 3.80 13.15 12.62
N ARG A 153 4.85 13.99 12.59
CA ARG A 153 5.72 14.26 13.76
C ARG A 153 5.25 15.47 14.54
#